data_AF-A0A427TIU5-F1
#
_entry.id   AF-A0A427TIU5-F1
#
_cell.length_a   1.000
_cell.length_b   1.000
_cell.length_c   1.000
_cell.angle_alpha   90.00
_cell.angle_beta   90.00
_cell.angle_gamma   90.00
#
_symmetry.space_group_name_H-M   'P 1'
#
loop_
_entity.id
_entity.type
_entity.pdbx_description
1 polymer ?
#
loop_
_entity_poly.entity_id
_entity_poly.type
_entity_poly.pdbx_seq_one_letter_code
_entity_poly.pdbx_strand_id
1 'polypeptide(L)'
;MFKAIKKKLKDQRGLTLVELLAVVVILGIIAAIAVPSIGNIIEKSKTDAHKSTALQMINAARLAVTNNDSEVISFSDVTENNTTTKKATVKLSALESHGYIDNIVNPSDKSNGYNKETSLVVVTKGADGKLTYKVTLKPTTGSAYVDGKSPEDL
;
A
#
# COMPACT_ATOMS: atom_id res chain seq x y z
N MET A 1 7.81 26.36 -57.84
CA MET A 1 7.81 26.52 -56.36
C MET A 1 8.50 25.37 -55.59
N PHE A 2 8.38 24.10 -55.99
CA PHE A 2 8.95 22.95 -55.25
C PHE A 2 10.48 22.86 -55.14
N LYS A 3 11.24 23.62 -55.95
CA LYS A 3 12.71 23.57 -55.98
C LYS A 3 13.37 24.22 -54.74
N ALA A 4 12.71 25.22 -54.14
CA ALA A 4 13.21 25.93 -52.96
C ALA A 4 13.09 25.10 -51.67
N ILE A 5 12.01 24.32 -51.53
CA ILE A 5 11.80 23.40 -50.40
C ILE A 5 12.87 22.28 -50.42
N LYS A 6 13.15 21.72 -51.61
CA LYS A 6 14.18 20.67 -51.79
C LYS A 6 15.60 21.13 -51.43
N LYS A 7 15.90 22.43 -51.52
CA LYS A 7 17.20 23.02 -51.14
C LYS A 7 17.33 23.20 -49.62
N LYS A 8 16.26 23.58 -48.92
CA LYS A 8 16.25 23.71 -47.44
C LYS A 8 16.42 22.38 -46.71
N LEU A 9 15.90 21.26 -47.24
CA LEU A 9 16.11 19.94 -46.63
C LEU A 9 17.55 19.42 -46.78
N LYS A 10 18.33 19.95 -47.73
CA LYS A 10 19.71 19.53 -47.98
C LYS A 10 20.74 20.34 -47.17
N ASP A 11 20.27 21.32 -46.40
CA ASP A 11 21.09 22.18 -45.53
C ASP A 11 21.12 21.64 -44.10
N GLN A 12 21.46 20.36 -43.92
CA GLN A 12 21.62 19.70 -42.62
C GLN A 12 22.91 20.12 -41.88
N ARG A 13 23.32 21.38 -42.05
CA ARG A 13 24.41 22.02 -41.30
C ARG A 13 23.88 22.40 -39.92
N GLY A 14 23.63 21.43 -39.05
CA GLY A 14 22.86 21.72 -37.83
C GLY A 14 22.98 20.76 -36.67
N LEU A 15 24.03 19.94 -36.61
CA LEU A 15 24.34 19.24 -35.36
C LEU A 15 25.81 18.86 -35.33
N THR A 16 26.57 19.50 -34.45
CA THR A 16 27.93 19.07 -34.14
C THR A 16 27.89 17.99 -33.05
N LEU A 17 28.85 17.06 -33.06
CA LEU A 17 28.96 16.07 -31.99
C LEU A 17 29.13 16.72 -30.61
N VAL A 18 29.72 17.91 -30.55
CA VAL A 18 29.94 18.67 -29.32
C VAL A 18 28.63 19.16 -28.71
N GLU A 19 27.67 19.61 -29.53
CA GLU A 19 26.35 20.04 -29.05
C GLU A 19 25.55 18.85 -28.49
N LEU A 20 25.58 17.71 -29.19
CA LEU A 20 24.98 16.49 -28.65
C LEU A 20 25.66 16.03 -27.36
N LEU A 21 26.98 16.16 -27.27
CA LEU A 21 27.77 15.80 -26.10
C LEU A 21 27.40 16.66 -24.88
N ALA A 22 27.27 17.98 -25.06
CA ALA A 22 26.86 18.88 -23.98
C ALA A 22 25.47 18.51 -23.41
N VAL A 23 24.52 18.14 -24.27
CA VAL A 23 23.16 17.75 -23.85
C VAL A 23 23.17 16.45 -23.04
N VAL A 24 23.87 15.41 -23.51
CA VAL A 24 23.93 14.13 -22.76
C VAL A 24 24.67 14.27 -21.43
N VAL A 25 25.65 15.17 -21.33
CA VAL A 25 26.31 15.49 -20.05
C VAL A 25 25.31 16.11 -19.05
N ILE A 26 24.52 17.09 -19.48
CA ILE A 26 23.50 17.71 -18.62
C ILE A 26 22.43 16.69 -18.22
N LEU A 27 21.93 15.89 -19.19
CA LEU A 27 20.98 14.81 -18.91
C LEU A 27 21.56 13.76 -17.94
N GLY A 28 22.84 13.44 -18.05
CA GLY A 28 23.55 12.52 -17.17
C GLY A 28 23.60 13.03 -15.72
N ILE A 29 23.92 14.32 -15.53
CA ILE A 29 23.93 14.96 -14.20
C ILE A 29 22.52 14.95 -13.59
N ILE A 30 21.49 15.30 -14.36
CA ILE A 30 20.10 15.29 -13.91
C ILE A 30 19.66 13.86 -13.54
N ALA A 31 19.94 12.89 -14.41
CA ALA A 31 19.57 11.49 -14.19
C ALA A 31 20.22 10.91 -12.93
N ALA A 32 21.48 11.26 -12.65
CA ALA A 32 22.20 10.78 -11.48
C ALA A 32 21.51 11.17 -10.15
N ILE A 33 20.89 12.36 -10.08
CA ILE A 33 20.17 12.83 -8.88
C ILE A 33 18.70 12.37 -8.90
N ALA A 34 18.06 12.42 -10.07
CA ALA A 34 16.63 12.16 -10.20
C ALA A 34 16.26 10.68 -9.96
N VAL A 35 17.05 9.73 -10.47
CA VAL A 35 16.74 8.29 -10.36
C VAL A 35 16.62 7.82 -8.90
N PRO A 36 17.60 8.04 -7.99
CA PRO A 36 17.46 7.62 -6.61
C PRO A 36 16.33 8.35 -5.86
N SER A 37 16.12 9.64 -6.16
CA SER A 37 15.04 10.43 -5.54
C SER A 37 13.65 9.88 -5.90
N ILE A 38 13.41 9.58 -7.17
CA ILE A 38 12.14 9.01 -7.64
C ILE A 38 11.91 7.63 -7.02
N GLY A 39 12.95 6.80 -6.91
CA GLY A 39 12.85 5.50 -6.24
C GLY A 39 12.34 5.60 -4.80
N ASN A 40 12.91 6.52 -4.01
CA ASN A 40 12.48 6.75 -2.63
C ASN A 40 11.04 7.28 -2.53
N ILE A 41 10.64 8.17 -3.45
CA ILE A 41 9.27 8.71 -3.50
C ILE A 41 8.27 7.58 -3.80
N ILE A 42 8.60 6.70 -4.74
CA ILE A 42 7.76 5.54 -5.08
C ILE A 42 7.63 4.62 -3.86
N GLU A 43 8.73 4.31 -3.17
CA GLU A 43 8.69 3.41 -2.01
C GLU A 43 7.88 4.00 -0.85
N LYS A 44 8.04 5.31 -0.60
CA LYS A 44 7.21 6.02 0.38
C LYS A 44 5.74 6.00 -0.01
N SER A 45 5.42 6.23 -1.29
CA SER A 45 4.04 6.19 -1.79
C SER A 45 3.40 4.81 -1.63
N LYS A 46 4.16 3.73 -1.86
CA LYS A 46 3.70 2.36 -1.60
C LYS A 46 3.45 2.12 -0.13
N THR A 47 4.38 2.53 0.73
CA THR A 47 4.24 2.41 2.20
C THR A 47 3.01 3.17 2.71
N ASP A 48 2.81 4.40 2.24
CA ASP A 48 1.64 5.23 2.60
C ASP A 48 0.33 4.58 2.10
N ALA A 49 0.33 3.98 0.91
CA ALA A 49 -0.82 3.23 0.39
C ALA A 49 -1.11 1.96 1.22
N HIS A 50 -0.10 1.24 1.70
CA HIS A 50 -0.28 0.10 2.61
C HIS A 50 -0.90 0.53 3.94
N LYS A 51 -0.44 1.64 4.51
CA LYS A 51 -1.01 2.21 5.74
C LYS A 51 -2.47 2.61 5.56
N SER A 52 -2.80 3.26 4.45
CA SER A 52 -4.19 3.59 4.10
C SER A 52 -5.07 2.34 3.96
N THR A 53 -4.55 1.29 3.31
CA THR A 53 -5.27 0.01 3.18
C THR A 53 -5.51 -0.64 4.55
N ALA A 54 -4.51 -0.59 5.44
CA ALA A 54 -4.62 -1.11 6.79
C ALA A 54 -5.67 -0.34 7.62
N LEU A 55 -5.76 0.98 7.47
CA LEU A 55 -6.82 1.81 8.06
C LEU A 55 -8.21 1.45 7.51
N GLN A 56 -8.33 1.20 6.20
CA GLN A 56 -9.59 0.75 5.59
C GLN A 56 -10.03 -0.59 6.17
N MET A 57 -9.12 -1.56 6.35
CA MET A 57 -9.43 -2.83 7.00
C MET A 57 -9.90 -2.66 8.44
N ILE A 58 -9.28 -1.76 9.22
CA ILE A 58 -9.73 -1.46 10.59
C ILE A 58 -11.16 -0.90 10.56
N ASN A 59 -11.46 0.02 9.65
CA ASN A 59 -12.80 0.60 9.53
C ASN A 59 -13.84 -0.44 9.09
N ALA A 60 -13.48 -1.35 8.19
CA ALA A 60 -14.32 -2.48 7.80
C ALA A 60 -14.61 -3.40 8.99
N ALA A 61 -13.58 -3.74 9.78
CA ALA A 61 -13.74 -4.53 11.00
C ALA A 61 -14.61 -3.80 12.04
N ARG A 62 -14.44 -2.48 12.23
CA ARG A 62 -15.31 -1.67 13.10
C ARG A 62 -16.77 -1.77 12.68
N LEU A 63 -17.04 -1.63 11.38
CA LEU A 63 -18.39 -1.74 10.85
C LEU A 63 -18.98 -3.13 11.09
N ALA A 64 -18.19 -4.19 10.90
CA ALA A 64 -18.62 -5.55 11.20
C ALA A 64 -18.92 -5.76 12.70
N VAL A 65 -18.14 -5.15 13.60
CA VAL A 65 -18.43 -5.17 15.04
C VAL A 65 -19.74 -4.44 15.33
N THR A 66 -19.95 -3.26 14.74
CA THR A 66 -21.17 -2.48 14.92
C THR A 66 -22.41 -3.22 14.42
N ASN A 67 -22.28 -3.95 13.31
CA ASN A 67 -23.36 -4.76 12.75
C ASN A 67 -23.60 -6.07 13.51
N ASN A 68 -22.76 -6.42 14.49
CA ASN A 68 -22.81 -7.68 15.23
C ASN A 68 -22.80 -8.93 14.32
N ASP A 69 -22.05 -8.87 13.22
CA ASP A 69 -21.90 -10.00 12.32
C ASP A 69 -21.07 -11.09 12.99
N SER A 70 -21.78 -12.13 13.43
CA SER A 70 -21.22 -13.23 14.23
C SER A 70 -20.44 -14.24 13.38
N GLU A 71 -20.59 -14.21 12.05
CA GLU A 71 -19.80 -15.04 11.12
C GLU A 71 -18.43 -14.41 10.85
N VAL A 72 -18.34 -13.08 10.92
CA VAL A 72 -17.10 -12.32 10.73
C VAL A 72 -16.36 -12.08 12.05
N ILE A 73 -17.09 -11.83 13.14
CA ILE A 73 -16.53 -11.48 14.45
C ILE A 73 -17.14 -12.37 15.53
N SER A 74 -16.29 -13.21 16.10
CA SER A 74 -16.58 -13.94 17.33
C SER A 74 -15.55 -13.60 18.40
N PHE A 75 -16.01 -13.04 19.51
CA PHE A 75 -15.16 -12.74 20.66
C PHE A 75 -14.96 -13.98 21.52
N SER A 76 -13.70 -14.26 21.84
CA SER A 76 -13.31 -15.31 22.77
C SER A 76 -12.55 -14.71 23.94
N ASP A 77 -12.70 -15.30 25.13
CA ASP A 77 -11.92 -14.92 26.30
C ASP A 77 -10.46 -15.38 26.10
N VAL A 78 -9.54 -14.43 26.24
CA VAL A 78 -8.09 -14.64 26.18
C VAL A 78 -7.49 -14.16 27.49
N THR A 79 -6.89 -15.08 28.23
CA THR A 79 -6.18 -14.78 29.47
C THR A 79 -4.68 -14.71 29.20
N GLU A 80 -4.12 -13.51 29.31
CA GLU A 80 -2.68 -13.26 29.25
C GLU A 80 -2.26 -12.60 30.57
N ASN A 81 -1.17 -13.07 31.19
CA ASN A 81 -0.61 -12.49 32.43
C ASN A 81 -1.67 -12.25 33.53
N ASN A 82 -2.53 -13.24 33.76
CA ASN A 82 -3.60 -13.20 34.76
C ASN A 82 -4.66 -12.09 34.54
N THR A 83 -4.75 -11.55 33.32
CA THR A 83 -5.77 -10.59 32.88
C THR A 83 -6.60 -11.21 31.76
N THR A 84 -7.91 -11.34 31.97
CA THR A 84 -8.83 -11.82 30.92
C THR A 84 -9.35 -10.65 30.09
N THR A 85 -9.17 -10.75 28.77
CA THR A 85 -9.69 -9.80 27.79
C THR A 85 -10.46 -10.56 26.71
N LYS A 86 -11.45 -9.93 26.10
CA LYS A 86 -12.17 -10.53 24.97
C LYS A 86 -11.49 -10.12 23.69
N LYS A 87 -10.98 -11.08 22.91
CA LYS A 87 -10.35 -10.81 21.60
C LYS A 87 -11.16 -11.48 20.49
N ALA A 88 -11.25 -10.81 19.34
CA ALA A 88 -11.78 -11.37 18.10
C ALA A 88 -10.74 -11.17 16.99
N THR A 89 -10.63 -12.14 16.10
CA THR A 89 -9.74 -12.08 14.93
C THR A 89 -10.59 -12.02 13.69
N VAL A 90 -10.44 -10.95 12.92
CA VAL A 90 -11.21 -10.68 11.71
C VAL A 90 -10.29 -10.80 10.52
N LYS A 91 -10.49 -11.82 9.68
CA LYS A 91 -9.67 -12.03 8.49
C LYS A 91 -10.11 -11.14 7.34
N LEU A 92 -9.19 -10.79 6.46
CA LEU A 92 -9.50 -10.07 5.22
C LEU A 92 -10.47 -10.86 4.33
N SER A 93 -10.32 -12.18 4.22
CA SER A 93 -11.25 -13.03 3.46
C SER A 93 -12.71 -12.89 3.92
N ALA A 94 -12.94 -12.85 5.23
CA ALA A 94 -14.27 -12.67 5.80
C ALA A 94 -14.82 -11.26 5.54
N LEU A 95 -14.00 -10.22 5.67
CA LEU A 95 -14.42 -8.84 5.38
C LEU A 95 -14.83 -8.65 3.92
N GLU A 96 -14.09 -9.26 2.99
CA GLU A 96 -14.42 -9.20 1.57
C GLU A 96 -15.68 -10.01 1.25
N SER A 97 -15.81 -11.24 1.76
CA SER A 97 -16.94 -12.11 1.43
C SER A 97 -18.28 -11.60 1.96
N HIS A 98 -18.26 -10.88 3.09
CA HIS A 98 -19.45 -10.29 3.71
C HIS A 98 -19.67 -8.82 3.28
N GLY A 99 -18.86 -8.30 2.35
CA GLY A 99 -19.07 -6.98 1.74
C GLY A 99 -18.72 -5.78 2.62
N TYR A 100 -17.88 -5.96 3.65
CA TYR A 100 -17.40 -4.86 4.49
C TYR A 100 -16.25 -4.08 3.87
N ILE A 101 -15.53 -4.69 2.93
CA ILE A 101 -14.46 -4.06 2.16
C ILE A 101 -14.43 -4.61 0.74
N ASP A 102 -14.16 -3.74 -0.22
CA ASP A 102 -13.93 -4.15 -1.60
C ASP A 102 -12.57 -4.84 -1.74
N ASN A 103 -12.35 -5.48 -2.89
CA ASN A 103 -11.07 -6.10 -3.17
C ASN A 103 -9.94 -5.04 -3.21
N ILE A 104 -9.00 -5.16 -2.27
CA ILE A 104 -7.88 -4.23 -2.11
C ILE A 104 -6.66 -4.68 -2.93
N VAL A 105 -6.08 -3.74 -3.68
CA VAL A 105 -4.89 -3.99 -4.51
C VAL A 105 -3.62 -3.76 -3.69
N ASN A 106 -2.63 -4.64 -3.87
CA ASN A 106 -1.30 -4.47 -3.31
C ASN A 106 -0.46 -3.53 -4.21
N PRO A 107 -0.05 -2.33 -3.74
CA PRO A 107 0.72 -1.38 -4.54
C PRO A 107 2.17 -1.84 -4.80
N SER A 108 2.69 -2.76 -3.98
CA SER A 108 4.05 -3.31 -4.09
C SER A 108 4.11 -4.55 -4.99
N ASP A 109 3.02 -5.29 -5.11
CA ASP A 109 2.87 -6.42 -6.04
C ASP A 109 1.46 -6.39 -6.65
N LYS A 110 1.32 -5.82 -7.83
CA LYS A 110 0.02 -5.72 -8.51
C LYS A 110 -0.50 -7.06 -9.03
N SER A 111 0.38 -8.06 -9.15
CA SER A 111 0.01 -9.39 -9.63
C SER A 111 -0.54 -10.25 -8.49
N ASN A 112 0.03 -10.10 -7.29
CA ASN A 112 -0.41 -10.83 -6.11
C ASN A 112 -0.92 -9.83 -5.05
N GLY A 113 -2.22 -9.89 -4.79
CA GLY A 113 -2.84 -9.11 -3.72
C GLY A 113 -2.30 -9.47 -2.33
N TYR A 114 -2.93 -8.89 -1.32
CA TYR A 114 -2.66 -9.27 0.07
C TYR A 114 -3.10 -10.70 0.35
N ASN A 115 -2.42 -11.36 1.28
CA ASN A 115 -2.81 -12.68 1.71
C ASN A 115 -4.10 -12.56 2.54
N LYS A 116 -5.22 -13.08 2.03
CA LYS A 116 -6.54 -12.91 2.63
C LYS A 116 -6.73 -13.64 3.96
N GLU A 117 -5.93 -14.67 4.22
CA GLU A 117 -6.01 -15.49 5.43
C GLU A 117 -5.11 -14.99 6.55
N THR A 118 -3.96 -14.43 6.21
CA THR A 118 -2.98 -13.94 7.20
C THR A 118 -3.02 -12.42 7.39
N SER A 119 -3.68 -11.69 6.50
CA SER A 119 -4.04 -10.30 6.74
C SER A 119 -5.31 -10.25 7.57
N LEU A 120 -5.22 -9.63 8.74
CA LEU A 120 -6.27 -9.68 9.75
C LEU A 120 -6.29 -8.43 10.63
N VAL A 121 -7.43 -8.20 11.26
CA VAL A 121 -7.63 -7.21 12.31
C VAL A 121 -7.96 -7.94 13.61
N VAL A 122 -7.17 -7.70 14.64
CA VAL A 122 -7.48 -8.16 16.00
C VAL A 122 -8.24 -7.06 16.72
N VAL A 123 -9.45 -7.37 17.16
CA VAL A 123 -10.28 -6.50 17.97
C VAL A 123 -10.20 -6.97 19.42
N THR A 124 -9.78 -6.09 20.33
CA THR A 124 -9.75 -6.40 21.77
C THR A 124 -10.76 -5.53 22.49
N LYS A 125 -11.62 -6.17 23.29
CA LYS A 125 -12.55 -5.50 24.21
C LYS A 125 -11.97 -5.53 25.61
N GLY A 126 -11.63 -4.35 26.11
CA GLY A 126 -11.15 -4.14 27.48
C GLY A 126 -12.26 -4.35 28.51
N ALA A 127 -11.86 -4.47 29.78
CA ALA A 127 -12.80 -4.57 30.91
C ALA A 127 -13.67 -3.31 31.08
N ASP A 128 -13.21 -2.16 30.58
CA ASP A 128 -13.94 -0.89 30.51
C ASP A 128 -14.94 -0.83 29.34
N GLY A 129 -15.04 -1.90 28.54
CA GLY A 129 -15.89 -1.98 27.36
C GLY A 129 -15.33 -1.28 26.12
N LYS A 130 -14.15 -0.65 26.21
CA LYS A 130 -13.52 0.00 25.05
C LYS A 130 -12.97 -1.03 24.08
N LEU A 131 -13.12 -0.73 22.80
CA LEU A 131 -12.62 -1.56 21.71
C LEU A 131 -11.32 -0.96 21.16
N THR A 132 -10.27 -1.78 21.13
CA THR A 132 -9.00 -1.45 20.46
C THR A 132 -8.82 -2.35 19.24
N TYR A 133 -8.16 -1.82 18.21
CA TYR A 133 -8.01 -2.46 16.92
C TYR A 133 -6.54 -2.50 16.56
N LYS A 134 -6.04 -3.68 16.17
CA LYS A 134 -4.69 -3.83 15.62
C LYS A 134 -4.76 -4.58 14.31
N VAL A 135 -4.08 -4.06 13.29
CA VAL A 135 -4.10 -4.64 11.94
C VAL A 135 -2.74 -5.23 11.58
N THR A 136 -2.78 -6.38 10.92
CA THR A 136 -1.64 -7.00 10.26
C THR A 136 -1.98 -7.16 8.78
N LEU A 137 -1.14 -6.61 7.90
CA LEU A 137 -1.30 -6.65 6.46
C LEU A 137 -0.09 -7.35 5.85
N LYS A 138 -0.31 -8.51 5.22
CA LYS A 138 0.75 -9.38 4.70
C LYS A 138 0.63 -9.59 3.20
N PRO A 139 1.75 -9.57 2.44
CA PRO A 139 1.75 -10.06 1.07
C PRO A 139 1.49 -11.57 1.04
N THR A 140 1.21 -12.09 -0.16
CA THR A 140 1.08 -13.54 -0.37
C THR A 140 2.33 -14.31 0.06
N THR A 141 3.51 -13.74 -0.21
CA THR A 141 4.82 -14.26 0.19
C THR A 141 5.71 -13.14 0.70
N GLY A 142 6.37 -13.33 1.84
CA GLY A 142 7.29 -12.36 2.43
C GLY A 142 6.82 -11.78 3.77
N SER A 143 7.54 -10.76 4.24
CA SER A 143 7.26 -10.10 5.52
C SER A 143 6.04 -9.18 5.44
N ALA A 144 5.42 -8.92 6.59
CA ALA A 144 4.27 -8.03 6.68
C ALA A 144 4.64 -6.58 6.30
N TYR A 145 3.74 -5.90 5.59
CA TYR A 145 3.82 -4.46 5.34
C TYR A 145 3.43 -3.66 6.58
N VAL A 146 2.47 -4.21 7.35
CA VAL A 146 2.02 -3.68 8.63
C VAL A 146 1.86 -4.86 9.56
N ASP A 147 2.40 -4.78 10.79
CA ASP A 147 2.33 -5.87 11.75
C ASP A 147 1.86 -5.41 13.12
N GLY A 148 0.63 -5.78 13.48
CA GLY A 148 0.05 -5.55 14.81
C GLY A 148 -0.05 -4.07 15.19
N LYS A 149 -0.23 -3.16 14.23
CA LYS A 149 -0.26 -1.71 14.46
C LYS A 149 -1.66 -1.22 14.78
N SER A 150 -1.76 -0.29 15.74
CA SER A 150 -2.99 0.45 16.05
C SER A 150 -3.21 1.58 15.03
N PRO A 151 -4.43 2.12 14.85
CA PRO A 151 -4.70 3.22 13.92
C PRO A 151 -3.76 4.43 14.08
N GLU A 152 -3.41 4.76 15.32
CA GLU A 152 -2.51 5.85 15.69
C GLU A 152 -1.03 5.59 15.38
N ASP A 153 -0.64 4.32 15.20
CA ASP A 153 0.73 3.90 14.91
C ASP A 153 0.99 3.66 13.40
N LEU A 154 -0.01 3.95 12.55
CA LEU A 154 0.04 3.77 11.09
C LEU A 154 0.64 4.99 10.39
#